data_AF-A0A0Q6FU02-F1
#
_entry.id   AF-A0A0Q6FU02-F1
#
_cell.length_a   1.000
_cell.length_b   1.000
_cell.length_c   1.000
_cell.angle_alpha   90.00
_cell.angle_beta   90.00
_cell.angle_gamma   90.00
#
_symmetry.space_group_name_H-M   'P 1'
#
loop_
_entity.id
_entity.type
_entity.pdbx_description
1 polymer ?
#
loop_
_entity_poly.entity_id
_entity_poly.type
_entity_poly.pdbx_seq_one_letter_code
_entity_poly.pdbx_strand_id
1 'polypeptide(L)'
;MNLTKVFRPQPSERWAMYRLVCPVVDAACEVSFLEPFFEYPQPNGPNKRLSADIALMAEGRQTPIWLVEAKKFGKQVHPGMIDPYLNPGAMGCVTNGNQWIFKIAGRYLSIGPLLRLDGQMDESVYRRLVTLIATVDEGSALVLSDEWTDTWTMKAKAAAPSIWKVSGDKGTRAYQEKIRYETLQEAAVAARAYAMSGTLVADMLDQIIDAGLQAPVGWFEVNQARIIWWVKHKMRGARLKLTGRHIEMLVDNVILDRIGRQNVKASIKMHDKNMQMSMLKAGLADELAGLVSVFGINPLRA
;
A
#
# COMPACT_ATOMS: atom_id res chain seq x y z
N MET A 1 -13.05 -0.80 -29.08
CA MET A 1 -13.55 -1.54 -27.89
C MET A 1 -15.08 -1.55 -27.88
N ASN A 2 -15.73 -2.68 -27.54
CA ASN A 2 -17.18 -2.71 -27.31
C ASN A 2 -17.50 -2.02 -25.96
N LEU A 3 -17.94 -0.75 -26.02
CA LEU A 3 -18.14 0.14 -24.86
C LEU A 3 -19.38 -0.20 -24.01
N THR A 4 -20.16 -1.21 -24.42
CA THR A 4 -21.38 -1.68 -23.73
C THR A 4 -21.11 -2.65 -22.58
N LYS A 5 -19.84 -2.99 -22.32
CA LYS A 5 -19.48 -3.95 -21.27
C LYS A 5 -19.52 -3.30 -19.89
N VAL A 6 -20.46 -3.76 -19.05
CA VAL A 6 -20.51 -3.38 -17.63
C VAL A 6 -19.29 -3.93 -16.89
N PHE A 7 -18.49 -3.05 -16.28
CA PHE A 7 -17.35 -3.43 -15.48
C PHE A 7 -17.78 -3.79 -14.05
N ARG A 8 -17.19 -4.86 -13.51
CA ARG A 8 -17.34 -5.27 -12.10
C ARG A 8 -15.99 -5.14 -11.39
N PRO A 9 -15.70 -4.00 -10.74
CA PRO A 9 -14.40 -3.76 -10.13
C PRO A 9 -13.99 -4.82 -9.11
N GLN A 10 -12.71 -5.18 -9.13
CA GLN A 10 -12.12 -6.13 -8.18
C GLN A 10 -11.07 -5.43 -7.31
N PRO A 11 -10.82 -5.90 -6.08
CA PRO A 11 -9.81 -5.30 -5.18
C PRO A 11 -8.37 -5.70 -5.56
N SER A 12 -8.05 -5.67 -6.85
CA SER A 12 -6.77 -6.11 -7.42
C SER A 12 -6.16 -5.00 -8.27
N GLU A 13 -4.84 -4.85 -8.16
CA GLU A 13 -4.08 -3.88 -8.96
C GLU A 13 -4.05 -4.33 -10.41
N ARG A 14 -3.77 -5.61 -10.64
CA ARG A 14 -3.85 -6.22 -11.98
C ARG A 14 -5.22 -6.02 -12.63
N TRP A 15 -6.30 -6.09 -11.85
CA TRP A 15 -7.63 -5.82 -12.41
C TRP A 15 -7.75 -4.37 -12.88
N ALA A 16 -7.38 -3.39 -12.04
CA ALA A 16 -7.39 -1.99 -12.42
C ALA A 16 -6.50 -1.73 -13.63
N MET A 17 -5.31 -2.33 -13.62
CA MET A 17 -4.31 -2.25 -14.68
C MET A 17 -4.90 -2.72 -16.02
N TYR A 18 -5.26 -4.00 -16.14
CA TYR A 18 -5.71 -4.60 -17.40
C TYR A 18 -7.09 -4.14 -17.86
N ARG A 19 -7.95 -3.62 -16.97
CA ARG A 19 -9.33 -3.26 -17.33
C ARG A 19 -9.54 -1.77 -17.53
N LEU A 20 -8.72 -0.91 -16.92
CA LEU A 20 -8.95 0.53 -16.92
C LEU A 20 -7.69 1.33 -17.27
N VAL A 21 -6.50 0.88 -16.86
CA VAL A 21 -5.24 1.62 -17.14
C VAL A 21 -4.70 1.29 -18.53
N CYS A 22 -4.38 0.01 -18.81
CA CYS A 22 -3.87 -0.41 -20.11
C CYS A 22 -4.79 0.00 -21.27
N PRO A 23 -6.12 -0.16 -21.21
CA PRO A 23 -7.00 0.30 -22.30
C PRO A 23 -6.94 1.80 -22.63
N VAL A 24 -6.60 2.64 -21.66
CA VAL A 24 -6.39 4.08 -21.87
C VAL A 24 -5.00 4.30 -22.47
N VAL A 25 -3.98 3.63 -21.93
CA VAL A 25 -2.60 3.71 -22.42
C VAL A 25 -2.49 3.18 -23.85
N ASP A 26 -3.02 1.99 -24.14
CA ASP A 26 -3.00 1.35 -25.46
C ASP A 26 -3.66 2.28 -26.50
N ALA A 27 -4.84 2.84 -26.18
CA ALA A 27 -5.52 3.76 -27.08
C ALA A 27 -4.76 5.08 -27.26
N ALA A 28 -4.06 5.57 -26.23
CA ALA A 28 -3.19 6.75 -26.36
C ALA A 28 -1.97 6.44 -27.24
N CYS A 29 -1.37 5.26 -27.08
CA CYS A 29 -0.28 4.76 -27.92
C CYS A 29 -0.72 4.50 -29.37
N GLU A 30 -1.96 4.09 -29.63
CA GLU A 30 -2.49 3.90 -30.99
C GLU A 30 -2.62 5.23 -31.77
N VAL A 31 -2.87 6.34 -31.06
CA VAL A 31 -3.04 7.67 -31.67
C VAL A 31 -1.82 8.57 -31.54
N SER A 32 -0.75 8.06 -30.93
CA SER A 32 0.55 8.73 -30.81
C SER A 32 1.66 7.80 -31.30
N PHE A 33 2.90 8.27 -31.31
CA PHE A 33 4.07 7.43 -31.61
C PHE A 33 4.75 6.97 -30.30
N LEU A 34 3.96 6.75 -29.26
CA LEU A 34 4.42 6.33 -27.94
C LEU A 34 4.35 4.81 -27.80
N GLU A 35 5.37 4.23 -27.20
CA GLU A 35 5.44 2.81 -26.86
C GLU A 35 5.42 2.60 -25.34
N PRO A 36 4.62 1.66 -24.83
CA PRO A 36 4.56 1.37 -23.40
C PRO A 36 5.62 0.35 -22.96
N PHE A 37 6.33 0.67 -21.88
CA PHE A 37 7.26 -0.22 -21.18
C PHE A 37 6.77 -0.46 -19.77
N PHE A 38 6.61 -1.73 -19.39
CA PHE A 38 6.09 -2.13 -18.09
C PHE A 38 7.20 -2.36 -17.07
N GLU A 39 6.92 -2.06 -15.80
CA GLU A 39 7.89 -2.19 -14.69
C GLU A 39 9.21 -1.47 -15.01
N TYR A 40 9.11 -0.28 -15.62
CA TYR A 40 10.24 0.45 -16.17
C TYR A 40 11.21 0.88 -15.05
N PRO A 41 12.46 0.40 -15.05
CA PRO A 41 13.41 0.69 -13.99
C PRO A 41 13.85 2.16 -14.04
N GLN A 42 13.74 2.83 -12.90
CA GLN A 42 14.31 4.16 -12.68
C GLN A 42 15.57 4.03 -11.84
N PRO A 43 16.72 4.53 -12.32
CA PRO A 43 17.95 4.50 -11.55
C PRO A 43 17.79 5.38 -10.30
N ASN A 44 17.76 4.77 -9.10
CA ASN A 44 17.74 5.51 -7.84
C ASN A 44 18.80 4.97 -6.87
N GLY A 45 20.03 5.50 -7.01
CA GLY A 45 21.16 5.19 -6.15
C GLY A 45 21.62 3.72 -6.22
N PRO A 46 22.67 3.38 -5.45
CA PRO A 46 23.35 2.09 -5.59
C PRO A 46 22.56 0.86 -5.11
N ASN A 47 21.49 1.02 -4.31
CA ASN A 47 20.85 -0.10 -3.60
C ASN A 47 19.31 -0.12 -3.61
N LYS A 48 18.64 0.68 -4.45
CA LYS A 48 17.17 0.65 -4.58
C LYS A 48 16.74 0.63 -6.04
N ARG A 49 16.11 -0.46 -6.47
CA ARG A 49 15.38 -0.48 -7.74
C ARG A 49 14.01 0.13 -7.51
N LEU A 50 13.83 1.37 -7.98
CA LEU A 50 12.50 1.91 -8.21
C LEU A 50 12.08 1.56 -9.62
N SER A 51 10.82 1.23 -9.82
CA SER A 51 10.25 1.00 -11.14
C SER A 51 8.89 1.67 -11.21
N ALA A 52 8.66 2.46 -12.26
CA ALA A 52 7.32 2.92 -12.57
C ALA A 52 6.51 1.76 -13.17
N ASP A 53 5.21 1.70 -12.92
CA ASP A 53 4.40 0.59 -13.43
C ASP A 53 4.33 0.60 -14.97
N ILE A 54 4.22 1.78 -15.58
CA ILE A 54 4.31 1.98 -17.04
C ILE A 54 5.13 3.23 -17.33
N ALA A 55 6.05 3.14 -18.28
CA ALA A 55 6.69 4.28 -18.93
C ALA A 55 6.26 4.36 -20.39
N LEU A 56 5.95 5.55 -20.89
CA LEU A 56 5.68 5.75 -22.33
C LEU A 56 6.86 6.48 -22.96
N MET A 57 7.40 5.91 -24.02
CA MET A 57 8.58 6.41 -24.71
C MET A 57 8.28 6.65 -26.18
N ALA A 58 8.85 7.70 -26.77
CA ALA A 58 8.84 7.85 -28.22
C ALA A 58 9.96 7.00 -28.84
N GLU A 59 9.77 6.54 -30.07
CA GLU A 59 10.79 5.82 -30.82
C GLU A 59 12.12 6.61 -30.83
N GLY A 60 13.23 5.92 -30.52
CA GLY A 60 14.57 6.51 -30.49
C GLY A 60 14.88 7.41 -29.28
N ARG A 61 13.92 7.68 -28.39
CA ARG A 61 14.17 8.45 -27.16
C ARG A 61 14.73 7.55 -26.06
N GLN A 62 15.70 8.06 -25.29
CA GLN A 62 16.27 7.36 -24.12
C GLN A 62 15.55 7.69 -22.81
N THR A 63 14.69 8.71 -22.82
CA THR A 63 13.97 9.17 -21.64
C THR A 63 12.46 9.02 -21.84
N PRO A 64 11.73 8.60 -20.79
CA PRO A 64 10.29 8.47 -20.85
C PRO A 64 9.62 9.84 -20.93
N ILE A 65 8.57 9.91 -21.74
CA ILE A 65 7.69 11.07 -21.87
C ILE A 65 6.68 11.06 -20.73
N TRP A 66 6.07 9.90 -20.49
CA TRP A 66 5.15 9.68 -19.38
C TRP A 66 5.65 8.59 -18.45
N LEU A 67 5.42 8.79 -17.16
CA LEU A 67 5.54 7.78 -16.12
C LEU A 67 4.18 7.62 -15.42
N VAL A 68 3.69 6.39 -15.37
CA VAL A 68 2.39 6.02 -14.80
C VAL A 68 2.61 5.13 -13.58
N GLU A 69 2.11 5.58 -12.44
CA GLU A 69 2.04 4.80 -11.20
C GLU A 69 0.59 4.35 -10.99
N ALA A 70 0.34 3.05 -11.17
CA ALA A 70 -0.96 2.44 -11.01
C ALA A 70 -1.19 1.95 -9.57
N LYS A 71 -2.47 1.89 -9.19
CA LYS A 71 -2.92 1.45 -7.87
C LYS A 71 -4.17 0.59 -8.01
N LYS A 72 -4.43 -0.21 -6.98
CA LYS A 72 -5.69 -0.96 -6.83
C LYS A 72 -6.91 -0.06 -6.99
N PHE A 73 -7.92 -0.54 -7.70
CA PHE A 73 -9.19 0.16 -7.83
C PHE A 73 -9.76 0.55 -6.46
N GLY A 74 -10.20 1.80 -6.34
CA GLY A 74 -10.76 2.35 -5.10
C GLY A 74 -9.75 2.71 -4.01
N LYS A 75 -8.44 2.51 -4.23
CA LYS A 75 -7.37 3.11 -3.42
C LYS A 75 -7.30 4.60 -3.73
N GLN A 76 -7.16 5.44 -2.70
CA GLN A 76 -6.96 6.87 -2.88
C GLN A 76 -5.57 7.10 -3.52
N VAL A 77 -5.54 7.99 -4.52
CA VAL A 77 -4.32 8.35 -5.27
C VAL A 77 -3.91 9.78 -4.92
N HIS A 78 -2.61 10.06 -5.00
CA HIS A 78 -2.02 11.35 -4.65
C HIS A 78 -0.81 11.61 -5.57
N PRO A 79 -0.59 12.83 -6.08
CA PRO A 79 0.49 13.12 -7.04
C PRO A 79 1.88 12.83 -6.47
N GLY A 80 2.10 13.05 -5.17
CA GLY A 80 3.37 12.71 -4.49
C GLY A 80 3.80 11.23 -4.59
N MET A 81 2.94 10.32 -5.07
CA MET A 81 3.32 8.94 -5.35
C MET A 81 4.16 8.79 -6.63
N ILE A 82 4.05 9.72 -7.59
CA ILE A 82 4.87 9.69 -8.82
C ILE A 82 6.20 10.44 -8.66
N ASP A 83 6.30 11.33 -7.67
CA ASP A 83 7.47 12.19 -7.45
C ASP A 83 8.83 11.47 -7.43
N PRO A 84 8.97 10.27 -6.80
CA PRO A 84 10.24 9.56 -6.80
C PRO A 84 10.73 9.11 -8.18
N TYR A 85 9.86 9.11 -9.20
CA TYR A 85 10.19 8.67 -10.56
C TYR A 85 10.40 9.83 -11.54
N LEU A 86 9.95 11.04 -11.20
CA LEU A 86 9.98 12.16 -12.13
C LEU A 86 11.35 12.84 -12.18
N ASN A 87 11.98 12.78 -13.36
CA ASN A 87 13.10 13.63 -13.73
C ASN A 87 12.60 14.91 -14.42
N PRO A 88 13.38 16.00 -14.47
CA PRO A 88 13.02 17.19 -15.23
C PRO A 88 12.64 16.87 -16.68
N GLY A 89 11.49 17.38 -17.14
CA GLY A 89 10.95 17.13 -18.48
C GLY A 89 10.13 15.85 -18.65
N ALA A 90 9.99 15.02 -17.60
CA ALA A 90 9.10 13.88 -17.60
C ALA A 90 7.72 14.26 -17.05
N MET A 91 6.66 13.82 -17.72
CA MET A 91 5.29 13.97 -17.25
C MET A 91 4.87 12.76 -16.41
N GLY A 92 4.14 13.00 -15.34
CA GLY A 92 3.75 11.96 -14.40
C GLY A 92 2.25 11.80 -14.27
N CYS A 93 1.78 10.58 -14.04
CA CYS A 93 0.44 10.38 -13.53
C CYS A 93 0.35 9.24 -12.51
N VAL A 94 -0.57 9.39 -11.57
CA VAL A 94 -0.94 8.38 -10.58
C VAL A 94 -2.39 8.02 -10.80
N THR A 95 -2.70 6.74 -10.91
CA THR A 95 -4.05 6.28 -11.23
C THR A 95 -4.45 5.04 -10.46
N ASN A 96 -5.74 4.92 -10.15
CA ASN A 96 -6.35 3.65 -9.70
C ASN A 96 -7.24 3.02 -10.78
N GLY A 97 -7.08 3.47 -12.02
CA GLY A 97 -7.95 3.19 -13.16
C GLY A 97 -9.19 4.09 -13.22
N ASN A 98 -9.82 4.37 -12.08
CA ASN A 98 -11.04 5.19 -12.02
C ASN A 98 -10.76 6.70 -11.94
N GLN A 99 -9.74 7.08 -11.19
CA GLN A 99 -9.31 8.45 -10.99
C GLN A 99 -7.84 8.55 -11.37
N TRP A 100 -7.53 9.54 -12.18
CA TRP A 100 -6.20 9.86 -12.67
C TRP A 100 -5.80 11.22 -12.14
N ILE A 101 -4.56 11.32 -11.66
CA ILE A 101 -3.95 12.57 -11.23
C ILE A 101 -2.68 12.74 -12.03
N PHE A 102 -2.63 13.79 -12.83
CA PHE A 102 -1.49 14.17 -13.65
C PHE A 102 -0.67 15.22 -12.91
N LYS A 103 0.65 15.14 -13.06
CA LYS A 103 1.62 16.10 -12.55
C LYS A 103 2.60 16.45 -13.67
N ILE A 104 2.65 17.72 -14.05
CA ILE A 104 3.51 18.25 -15.11
C ILE A 104 4.07 19.59 -14.66
N ALA A 105 5.39 19.77 -14.67
CA ALA A 105 6.05 21.03 -14.30
C ALA A 105 5.53 21.66 -12.98
N GLY A 106 5.23 20.83 -11.97
CA GLY A 106 4.70 21.27 -10.68
C GLY A 106 3.19 21.61 -10.65
N ARG A 107 2.50 21.50 -11.78
CA ARG A 107 1.05 21.69 -11.93
C ARG A 107 0.33 20.34 -11.88
N TYR A 108 -0.92 20.37 -11.45
CA TYR A 108 -1.74 19.19 -11.21
C TYR A 108 -3.06 19.25 -11.96
N LEU A 109 -3.50 18.11 -12.48
CA LEU A 109 -4.83 17.94 -13.07
C LEU A 109 -5.41 16.62 -12.60
N SER A 110 -6.70 16.58 -12.28
CA SER A 110 -7.37 15.33 -11.92
C SER A 110 -8.53 15.07 -12.86
N ILE A 111 -8.52 13.90 -13.49
CA ILE A 111 -9.54 13.43 -14.43
C ILE A 111 -10.19 12.17 -13.85
N GLY A 112 -11.52 12.12 -13.86
CA GLY A 112 -12.32 11.01 -13.35
C GLY A 112 -13.60 11.48 -12.66
N PRO A 113 -14.50 10.55 -12.26
CA PRO A 113 -14.35 9.10 -12.37
C PRO A 113 -14.52 8.58 -13.81
N LEU A 114 -13.72 7.58 -14.19
CA LEU A 114 -13.81 6.90 -15.49
C LEU A 114 -15.01 5.95 -15.55
N LEU A 115 -15.34 5.27 -14.45
CA LEU A 115 -16.53 4.43 -14.36
C LEU A 115 -17.66 5.18 -13.66
N ARG A 116 -18.84 5.14 -14.29
CA ARG A 116 -20.11 5.55 -13.72
C ARG A 116 -20.55 4.55 -12.63
N LEU A 117 -21.52 4.96 -11.82
CA LEU A 117 -22.02 4.14 -10.70
C LEU A 117 -22.63 2.80 -11.14
N ASP A 118 -23.15 2.73 -12.36
CA ASP A 118 -23.68 1.52 -12.99
C ASP A 118 -22.58 0.58 -13.54
N GLY A 119 -21.31 0.98 -13.46
CA GLY A 119 -20.17 0.23 -13.98
C GLY A 119 -19.91 0.42 -15.46
N GLN A 120 -20.64 1.31 -16.15
CA GLN A 120 -20.31 1.71 -17.51
C GLN A 120 -19.16 2.71 -17.53
N MET A 121 -18.37 2.72 -18.60
CA MET A 121 -17.30 3.69 -18.78
C MET A 121 -17.87 5.01 -19.28
N ASP A 122 -17.43 6.13 -18.71
CA ASP A 122 -17.74 7.45 -19.22
C ASP A 122 -16.85 7.78 -20.41
N GLU A 123 -17.44 7.81 -21.61
CA GLU A 123 -16.71 8.05 -22.86
C GLU A 123 -16.02 9.42 -22.90
N SER A 124 -16.62 10.45 -22.30
CA SER A 124 -16.06 11.80 -22.32
C SER A 124 -14.76 11.85 -21.49
N VAL A 125 -14.78 11.20 -20.32
CA VAL A 125 -13.63 11.06 -19.45
C VAL A 125 -12.57 10.19 -20.13
N TYR A 126 -12.97 9.07 -20.73
CA TYR A 126 -12.06 8.19 -21.47
C TYR A 126 -11.32 8.93 -22.58
N ARG A 127 -12.04 9.65 -23.45
CA ARG A 127 -11.42 10.44 -24.54
C ARG A 127 -10.48 11.49 -24.00
N ARG A 128 -10.87 12.20 -22.94
CA ARG A 128 -10.02 13.23 -22.31
C ARG A 128 -8.72 12.64 -21.75
N LEU A 129 -8.77 11.44 -21.16
CA LEU A 129 -7.58 10.72 -20.71
C LEU A 129 -6.68 10.30 -21.87
N VAL A 130 -7.26 9.72 -22.93
CA VAL A 130 -6.52 9.28 -24.12
C VAL A 130 -5.83 10.46 -24.79
N THR A 131 -6.53 11.57 -25.02
CA THR A 131 -5.97 12.78 -25.61
C THR A 131 -4.82 13.35 -24.78
N LEU A 132 -4.95 13.37 -23.45
CA LEU A 132 -3.90 13.88 -22.58
C LEU A 132 -2.67 12.96 -22.55
N ILE A 133 -2.85 11.64 -22.46
CA ILE A 133 -1.72 10.70 -22.42
C ILE A 133 -1.00 10.63 -23.77
N ALA A 134 -1.69 10.90 -24.88
CA ALA A 134 -1.11 10.92 -26.22
C ALA A 134 -0.14 12.09 -26.48
N THR A 135 -0.06 13.08 -25.59
CA THR A 135 0.85 14.22 -25.78
C THR A 135 2.31 13.83 -25.55
N VAL A 136 3.22 14.41 -26.33
CA VAL A 136 4.65 14.06 -26.35
C VAL A 136 5.57 15.07 -25.65
N ASP A 137 5.01 16.19 -25.18
CA ASP A 137 5.71 17.27 -24.48
C ASP A 137 4.80 17.99 -23.47
N GLU A 138 5.42 18.66 -22.51
CA GLU A 138 4.73 19.35 -21.40
C GLU A 138 3.84 20.51 -21.89
N GLY A 139 4.28 21.26 -22.90
CA GLY A 139 3.54 22.41 -23.41
C GLY A 139 2.21 22.02 -24.03
N SER A 140 2.25 21.01 -24.92
CA SER A 140 1.05 20.43 -25.53
C SER A 140 0.09 19.87 -24.49
N ALA A 141 0.59 19.21 -23.45
CA ALA A 141 -0.25 18.67 -22.37
C ALA A 141 -0.94 19.77 -21.54
N LEU A 142 -0.21 20.85 -21.24
CA LEU A 142 -0.71 21.94 -20.41
C LEU A 142 -1.81 22.77 -21.09
N VAL A 143 -1.81 22.87 -22.42
CA VAL A 143 -2.84 23.62 -23.17
C VAL A 143 -4.14 22.85 -23.38
N LEU A 144 -4.19 21.54 -23.10
CA LEU A 144 -5.39 20.72 -23.31
C LEU A 144 -6.50 20.95 -22.28
N SER A 145 -6.24 21.71 -21.22
CA SER A 145 -7.18 21.89 -20.11
C SER A 145 -6.90 23.16 -19.34
N ASP A 146 -7.90 24.00 -19.12
CA ASP A 146 -7.76 25.18 -18.25
C ASP A 146 -7.82 24.82 -16.75
N GLU A 147 -8.13 23.57 -16.42
CA GLU A 147 -8.31 23.08 -15.04
C GLU A 147 -6.99 22.76 -14.28
N TRP A 148 -5.83 23.06 -14.85
CA TRP A 148 -4.54 22.83 -14.18
C TRP A 148 -4.37 23.74 -12.96
N THR A 149 -3.96 23.18 -11.82
CA THR A 149 -3.74 23.93 -10.58
C THR A 149 -2.28 23.84 -10.14
N ASP A 150 -1.76 24.90 -9.52
CA ASP A 150 -0.39 24.92 -8.99
C ASP A 150 -0.33 24.40 -7.54
N THR A 151 -1.49 24.23 -6.91
CA THR A 151 -1.65 23.63 -5.58
C THR A 151 -2.45 22.35 -5.67
N TRP A 152 -2.02 21.33 -4.93
CA TRP A 152 -2.76 20.09 -4.79
C TRP A 152 -3.55 20.09 -3.49
N THR A 153 -4.88 19.93 -3.60
CA THR A 153 -5.76 19.65 -2.47
C THR A 153 -6.23 18.21 -2.54
N MET A 154 -6.23 17.54 -1.38
CA MET A 154 -6.65 16.15 -1.31
C MET A 154 -8.12 16.03 -1.68
N LYS A 155 -8.41 15.47 -2.86
CA LYS A 155 -9.79 15.27 -3.31
C LYS A 155 -10.43 14.12 -2.53
N ALA A 156 -11.72 14.29 -2.23
CA ALA A 156 -12.56 13.20 -1.73
C ALA A 156 -12.53 12.02 -2.72
N LYS A 157 -12.72 10.81 -2.20
CA LYS A 157 -12.77 9.62 -3.04
C LYS A 157 -13.89 9.76 -4.08
N ALA A 158 -13.52 9.67 -5.36
CA ALA A 158 -14.48 9.75 -6.45
C ALA A 158 -15.59 8.69 -6.30
N ALA A 159 -16.82 9.06 -6.66
CA ALA A 159 -17.93 8.12 -6.76
C ALA A 159 -17.52 6.97 -7.70
N ALA A 160 -17.76 5.74 -7.28
CA ALA A 160 -17.31 4.56 -8.01
C ALA A 160 -18.29 3.39 -7.79
N PRO A 161 -18.43 2.50 -8.78
CA PRO A 161 -19.22 1.29 -8.63
C PRO A 161 -18.68 0.43 -7.48
N SER A 162 -19.59 -0.35 -6.89
CA SER A 162 -19.23 -1.24 -5.79
C SER A 162 -18.14 -2.23 -6.21
N ILE A 163 -17.12 -2.39 -5.36
CA ILE A 163 -16.06 -3.36 -5.61
C ILE A 163 -16.64 -4.75 -5.34
N TRP A 164 -16.81 -5.51 -6.40
CA TRP A 164 -17.13 -6.92 -6.32
C TRP A 164 -15.95 -7.64 -5.68
N LYS A 165 -16.21 -8.24 -4.53
CA LYS A 165 -15.29 -9.17 -3.91
C LYS A 165 -15.89 -10.53 -4.18
N VAL A 166 -15.24 -11.33 -5.03
CA VAL A 166 -15.43 -12.77 -4.91
C VAL A 166 -14.88 -13.09 -3.52
N SER A 167 -15.77 -13.37 -2.57
CA SER A 167 -15.36 -14.06 -1.37
C SER A 167 -14.86 -15.42 -1.83
N GLY A 168 -13.58 -15.54 -2.18
CA GLY A 168 -12.92 -16.83 -2.08
C GLY A 168 -13.20 -17.26 -0.65
N ASP A 169 -13.90 -18.39 -0.49
CA ASP A 169 -14.51 -18.86 0.74
C ASP A 169 -13.74 -18.34 1.95
N LYS A 170 -14.21 -17.21 2.48
CA LYS A 170 -13.84 -16.85 3.83
C LYS A 170 -14.69 -17.81 4.60
N GLY A 171 -14.14 -19.00 4.86
CA GLY A 171 -14.64 -19.91 5.87
C GLY A 171 -15.16 -19.02 6.99
N THR A 172 -16.44 -19.23 7.32
CA THR A 172 -17.19 -18.53 8.36
C THR A 172 -16.22 -17.92 9.34
N ARG A 173 -16.17 -16.58 9.44
CA ARG A 173 -15.41 -15.93 10.51
C ARG A 173 -15.99 -16.46 11.80
N ALA A 174 -15.42 -17.56 12.29
CA ALA A 174 -15.75 -18.10 13.58
C ALA A 174 -15.55 -16.93 14.53
N TYR A 175 -16.59 -16.61 15.28
CA TYR A 175 -16.47 -15.68 16.37
C TYR A 175 -15.31 -16.19 17.23
N GLN A 176 -14.20 -15.46 17.21
CA GLN A 176 -13.06 -15.75 18.05
C GLN A 176 -13.25 -14.89 19.28
N GLU A 177 -13.60 -15.53 20.38
CA GLU A 177 -13.66 -14.88 21.68
C GLU A 177 -12.36 -14.14 21.95
N LYS A 178 -12.50 -12.90 22.41
CA LYS A 178 -11.39 -12.00 22.69
C LYS A 178 -11.28 -11.88 24.18
N ILE A 179 -10.22 -12.43 24.73
CA ILE A 179 -9.97 -12.39 26.17
C ILE A 179 -8.99 -11.26 26.44
N ARG A 180 -9.33 -10.44 27.44
CA ARG A 180 -8.51 -9.33 27.90
C ARG A 180 -7.63 -9.79 29.07
N TYR A 181 -6.36 -9.41 29.03
CA TYR A 181 -5.38 -9.64 30.08
C TYR A 181 -4.71 -8.31 30.46
N GLU A 182 -4.39 -8.14 31.72
CA GLU A 182 -3.74 -6.91 32.20
C GLU A 182 -2.20 -7.03 32.14
N THR A 183 -1.65 -8.25 32.18
CA THR A 183 -0.20 -8.49 32.15
C THR A 183 0.25 -9.16 30.84
N LEU A 184 1.51 -8.94 30.47
CA LEU A 184 2.09 -9.59 29.29
C LEU A 184 2.21 -11.11 29.50
N GLN A 185 2.56 -11.53 30.71
CA GLN A 185 2.79 -12.94 31.05
C GLN A 185 1.54 -13.77 30.86
N GLU A 186 0.42 -13.34 31.45
CA GLU A 186 -0.84 -14.05 31.30
C GLU A 186 -1.28 -14.10 29.83
N ALA A 187 -1.10 -12.98 29.12
CA ALA A 187 -1.42 -12.90 27.69
C ALA A 187 -0.53 -13.81 26.84
N ALA A 188 0.76 -13.89 27.14
CA ALA A 188 1.73 -14.72 26.42
C ALA A 188 1.48 -16.20 26.66
N VAL A 189 1.20 -16.62 27.91
CA VAL A 189 0.80 -17.98 28.25
C VAL A 189 -0.49 -18.38 27.51
N ALA A 190 -1.50 -17.50 27.53
CA ALA A 190 -2.75 -17.74 26.81
C ALA A 190 -2.55 -17.80 25.27
N ALA A 191 -1.72 -16.92 24.72
CA ALA A 191 -1.39 -16.90 23.30
C ALA A 191 -0.59 -18.13 22.87
N ARG A 192 0.28 -18.64 23.74
CA ARG A 192 1.12 -19.82 23.49
C ARG A 192 0.31 -21.09 23.27
N ALA A 193 -0.84 -21.20 23.93
CA ALA A 193 -1.79 -22.31 23.73
C ALA A 193 -2.38 -22.35 22.31
N TYR A 194 -2.38 -21.22 21.59
CA TYR A 194 -2.87 -21.13 20.21
C TYR A 194 -1.75 -21.18 19.16
N ALA A 195 -0.50 -20.95 19.56
CA ALA A 195 0.64 -21.00 18.65
C ALA A 195 0.98 -22.45 18.28
N MET A 196 1.30 -22.68 17.01
CA MET A 196 1.73 -23.99 16.54
C MET A 196 3.11 -24.33 17.12
N SER A 197 3.23 -25.47 17.78
CA SER A 197 4.50 -25.93 18.36
C SER A 197 5.59 -26.09 17.29
N GLY A 198 6.84 -25.78 17.64
CA GLY A 198 7.99 -25.84 16.72
C GLY A 198 8.01 -24.72 15.67
N THR A 199 7.28 -23.63 15.89
CA THR A 199 7.33 -22.43 15.04
C THR A 199 8.02 -21.28 15.75
N LEU A 200 8.56 -20.33 14.99
CA LEU A 200 9.18 -19.11 15.54
C LEU A 200 8.22 -18.30 16.41
N VAL A 201 6.91 -18.36 16.14
CA VAL A 201 5.88 -17.71 16.97
C VAL A 201 5.84 -18.35 18.36
N ALA A 202 5.87 -19.68 18.44
CA ALA A 202 5.92 -20.39 19.71
C ALA A 202 7.22 -20.06 20.46
N ASP A 203 8.36 -20.10 19.78
CA ASP A 203 9.67 -19.80 20.38
C ASP A 203 9.73 -18.36 20.91
N MET A 204 9.15 -17.39 20.18
CA MET A 204 9.08 -16.00 20.62
C MET A 204 8.22 -15.84 21.88
N LEU A 205 7.08 -16.53 21.95
CA LEU A 205 6.21 -16.49 23.13
C LEU A 205 6.88 -17.17 24.33
N ASP A 206 7.57 -18.29 24.12
CA ASP A 206 8.34 -18.99 25.15
C ASP A 206 9.45 -18.07 25.68
N GLN A 207 10.18 -17.36 24.80
CA GLN A 207 11.17 -16.36 25.22
C GLN A 207 10.56 -15.19 26.01
N ILE A 208 9.35 -14.72 25.67
CA ILE A 208 8.65 -13.67 26.43
C ILE A 208 8.28 -14.17 27.83
N ILE A 209 7.81 -15.42 27.92
CA ILE A 209 7.44 -16.07 29.19
C ILE A 209 8.69 -16.26 30.06
N ASP A 210 9.73 -16.88 29.51
CA ASP A 210 10.98 -17.19 30.20
C ASP A 210 11.73 -15.95 30.67
N ALA A 211 11.73 -14.88 29.86
CA ALA A 211 12.39 -13.63 30.21
C ALA A 211 11.64 -12.82 31.28
N GLY A 212 10.41 -13.21 31.65
CA GLY A 212 9.62 -12.47 32.63
C GLY A 212 9.31 -11.03 32.23
N LEU A 213 9.33 -10.72 30.93
CA LEU A 213 9.16 -9.36 30.41
C LEU A 213 7.79 -8.80 30.73
N GLN A 214 7.72 -7.58 31.28
CA GLN A 214 6.46 -6.89 31.51
C GLN A 214 6.32 -5.71 30.57
N ALA A 215 5.12 -5.52 30.03
CA ALA A 215 4.81 -4.26 29.35
C ALA A 215 4.56 -3.16 30.38
N PRO A 216 5.19 -1.99 30.22
CA PRO A 216 5.16 -0.95 31.24
C PRO A 216 3.80 -0.24 31.35
N VAL A 217 2.96 -0.35 30.32
CA VAL A 217 1.65 0.32 30.24
C VAL A 217 0.69 -0.49 29.37
N GLY A 218 -0.61 -0.29 29.58
CA GLY A 218 -1.63 -0.81 28.69
C GLY A 218 -2.23 -2.16 29.12
N TRP A 219 -2.80 -2.88 28.15
CA TRP A 219 -3.43 -4.19 28.35
C TRP A 219 -3.36 -5.03 27.06
N PHE A 220 -3.71 -6.31 27.15
CA PHE A 220 -3.57 -7.27 26.05
C PHE A 220 -4.91 -7.90 25.63
N GLU A 221 -5.14 -8.00 24.32
CA GLU A 221 -6.23 -8.78 23.73
C GLU A 221 -5.63 -10.05 23.10
N VAL A 222 -6.07 -11.23 23.53
CA VAL A 222 -5.68 -12.50 22.92
C VAL A 222 -6.91 -13.17 22.30
N ASN A 223 -6.70 -13.75 21.13
CA ASN A 223 -7.60 -14.74 20.56
C ASN A 223 -6.81 -15.79 19.78
N GLN A 224 -7.49 -16.79 19.21
CA GLN A 224 -6.86 -17.89 18.46
C GLN A 224 -5.92 -17.43 17.32
N ALA A 225 -6.12 -16.24 16.76
CA ALA A 225 -5.35 -15.76 15.62
C ALA A 225 -4.22 -14.77 15.99
N ARG A 226 -4.25 -14.14 17.16
CA ARG A 226 -3.35 -13.02 17.49
C ARG A 226 -3.31 -12.70 18.98
N ILE A 227 -2.20 -12.10 19.38
CA ILE A 227 -2.06 -11.28 20.59
C ILE A 227 -1.87 -9.82 20.16
N ILE A 228 -2.58 -8.90 20.82
CA ILE A 228 -2.48 -7.45 20.60
C ILE A 228 -2.19 -6.77 21.92
N TRP A 229 -1.19 -5.88 21.92
CA TRP A 229 -0.91 -4.98 23.02
C TRP A 229 -1.49 -3.58 22.74
N TRP A 230 -2.29 -3.08 23.66
CA TRP A 230 -2.96 -1.79 23.62
C TRP A 230 -2.37 -0.85 24.68
N VAL A 231 -1.87 0.31 24.27
CA VAL A 231 -1.08 1.21 25.13
C VAL A 231 -1.96 2.28 25.81
N LYS A 232 -2.75 3.04 25.03
CA LYS A 232 -3.73 4.04 25.51
C LYS A 232 -4.69 4.45 24.38
N HIS A 233 -5.93 4.86 24.69
CA HIS A 233 -6.94 5.37 23.72
C HIS A 233 -7.10 4.52 22.44
N LYS A 234 -7.06 3.19 22.55
CA LYS A 234 -7.10 2.26 21.40
C LYS A 234 -5.93 2.42 20.42
N MET A 235 -4.78 2.93 20.85
CA MET A 235 -3.53 2.83 20.11
C MET A 235 -2.89 1.46 20.37
N ARG A 236 -2.43 0.81 19.31
CA ARG A 236 -1.76 -0.49 19.38
C ARG A 236 -0.27 -0.28 19.49
N GLY A 237 0.36 -0.82 20.52
CA GLY A 237 1.82 -0.89 20.61
C GLY A 237 2.34 -1.98 19.68
N ALA A 238 1.82 -3.19 19.82
CA ALA A 238 2.20 -4.31 18.98
C ALA A 238 1.02 -5.25 18.70
N ARG A 239 1.12 -6.01 17.61
CA ARG A 239 0.24 -7.13 17.30
C ARG A 239 1.05 -8.25 16.65
N LEU A 240 1.04 -9.42 17.26
CA LEU A 240 1.64 -10.64 16.74
C LEU A 240 0.54 -11.58 16.23
N LYS A 241 0.74 -12.14 15.04
CA LYS A 241 -0.14 -13.18 14.47
C LYS A 241 0.30 -14.56 14.97
N LEU A 242 -0.64 -15.36 15.46
CA LEU A 242 -0.34 -16.66 16.10
C LEU A 242 -0.36 -17.85 15.14
N THR A 243 -1.05 -17.72 14.00
CA THR A 243 -1.28 -18.84 13.06
C THR A 243 -0.22 -18.99 11.96
N GLY A 244 0.82 -18.15 11.97
CA GLY A 244 1.88 -18.20 10.98
C GLY A 244 3.02 -19.14 11.39
N ARG A 245 3.73 -19.71 10.40
CA ARG A 245 5.02 -20.39 10.63
C ARG A 245 6.19 -19.40 10.81
N HIS A 246 6.05 -18.21 10.23
CA HIS A 246 6.97 -17.09 10.36
C HIS A 246 6.36 -16.01 11.24
N ILE A 247 7.20 -15.16 11.83
CA ILE A 247 6.71 -14.00 12.58
C ILE A 247 6.13 -12.99 11.60
N GLU A 248 4.88 -12.61 11.83
CA GLU A 248 4.27 -11.41 11.25
C GLU A 248 3.78 -10.53 12.40
N MET A 249 4.52 -9.45 12.67
CA MET A 249 4.27 -8.58 13.80
C MET A 249 4.13 -7.12 13.36
N LEU A 250 3.02 -6.49 13.72
CA LEU A 250 2.86 -5.04 13.57
C LEU A 250 3.34 -4.35 14.83
N VAL A 251 4.17 -3.32 14.69
CA VAL A 251 4.71 -2.54 15.82
C VAL A 251 4.57 -1.06 15.53
N ASP A 252 4.21 -0.29 16.55
CA ASP A 252 4.22 1.17 16.52
C ASP A 252 5.64 1.70 16.26
N ASN A 253 5.76 2.68 15.36
CA ASN A 253 7.05 3.24 14.97
C ASN A 253 7.79 3.88 16.15
N VAL A 254 7.09 4.45 17.12
CA VAL A 254 7.72 5.04 18.32
C VAL A 254 8.45 3.97 19.13
N ILE A 255 7.88 2.77 19.23
CA ILE A 255 8.53 1.64 19.92
C ILE A 255 9.75 1.17 19.12
N LEU A 256 9.61 1.03 17.81
CA LEU A 256 10.72 0.62 16.95
C LEU A 256 11.89 1.59 16.96
N ASP A 257 11.61 2.89 16.93
CA ASP A 257 12.64 3.92 16.93
C ASP A 257 13.42 3.92 18.26
N ARG A 258 12.75 3.60 19.38
CA ARG A 258 13.38 3.45 20.71
C ARG A 258 14.25 2.21 20.85
N ILE A 259 13.83 1.09 20.26
CA ILE A 259 14.68 -0.11 20.18
C ILE A 259 15.92 0.19 19.34
N GLY A 260 15.80 1.12 18.39
CA GLY A 260 16.77 1.38 17.34
C GLY A 260 16.55 0.38 16.21
N ARG A 261 16.10 0.86 15.05
CA ARG A 261 15.78 0.02 13.89
C ARG A 261 16.96 -0.86 13.45
N GLN A 262 18.19 -0.37 13.65
CA GLN A 262 19.43 -1.10 13.39
C GLN A 262 19.63 -2.34 14.26
N ASN A 263 18.97 -2.39 15.43
CA ASN A 263 19.02 -3.52 16.36
C ASN A 263 17.95 -4.59 16.04
N VAL A 264 17.06 -4.31 15.08
CA VAL A 264 16.02 -5.24 14.63
C VAL A 264 16.50 -5.89 13.33
N LYS A 265 16.97 -7.14 13.42
CA LYS A 265 17.39 -7.92 12.24
C LYS A 265 16.24 -8.30 11.31
N ALA A 266 15.03 -8.43 11.85
CA ALA A 266 13.84 -8.77 11.09
C ALA A 266 13.54 -7.72 10.00
N SER A 267 12.97 -8.16 8.87
CA SER A 267 12.59 -7.27 7.78
C SER A 267 11.53 -6.26 8.24
N ILE A 268 11.80 -4.97 8.05
CA ILE A 268 10.90 -3.87 8.43
C ILE A 268 10.27 -3.27 7.16
N LYS A 269 8.93 -3.26 7.11
CA LYS A 269 8.17 -2.60 6.04
C LYS A 269 7.07 -1.72 6.63
N MET A 270 6.94 -0.48 6.16
CA MET A 270 5.84 0.40 6.58
C MET A 270 4.47 -0.25 6.28
N HIS A 271 3.53 -0.15 7.23
CA HIS A 271 2.21 -0.75 7.07
C HIS A 271 1.34 0.06 6.09
N ASP A 272 0.68 -0.65 5.17
CA ASP A 272 -0.06 -0.07 4.04
C ASP A 272 -1.30 0.75 4.44
N LYS A 273 -1.85 0.50 5.64
CA LYS A 273 -3.08 1.15 6.14
C LYS A 273 -2.90 2.02 7.36
N ASN A 274 -1.72 1.98 7.99
CA ASN A 274 -1.44 2.79 9.17
C ASN A 274 0.04 3.17 9.17
N MET A 275 0.34 4.40 8.75
CA MET A 275 1.71 4.90 8.63
C MET A 275 2.44 5.01 9.98
N GLN A 276 1.71 4.98 11.10
CA GLN A 276 2.29 4.96 12.44
C GLN A 276 2.82 3.58 12.84
N MET A 277 2.60 2.54 12.04
CA MET A 277 3.06 1.19 12.31
C MET A 277 3.95 0.66 11.19
N SER A 278 4.89 -0.19 11.58
CA SER A 278 5.66 -1.03 10.65
C SER A 278 5.31 -2.50 10.85
N MET A 279 5.33 -3.26 9.76
CA MET A 279 5.31 -4.71 9.75
C MET A 279 6.73 -5.23 9.85
N LEU A 280 6.96 -6.08 10.84
CA LEU A 280 8.16 -6.86 11.06
C LEU A 280 7.90 -8.29 10.59
N LYS A 281 8.83 -8.83 9.79
CA LYS A 281 8.81 -10.22 9.37
C LYS A 281 10.14 -10.89 9.72
N ALA A 282 10.06 -11.95 10.50
CA ALA A 282 11.21 -12.80 10.81
C ALA A 282 10.95 -14.24 10.36
N GLY A 283 11.95 -14.81 9.70
CA GLY A 283 11.99 -16.17 9.18
C GLY A 283 13.08 -17.03 9.82
N LEU A 284 13.98 -16.44 10.62
CA LEU A 284 15.09 -17.13 11.28
C LEU A 284 15.07 -16.89 12.81
N ALA A 285 15.63 -17.82 13.57
CA ALA A 285 15.63 -17.77 15.03
C ALA A 285 16.48 -16.61 15.60
N ASP A 286 17.57 -16.24 14.92
CA ASP A 286 18.47 -15.16 15.37
C ASP A 286 17.85 -13.76 15.19
N GLU A 287 16.74 -13.66 14.46
CA GLU A 287 15.95 -12.42 14.28
C GLU A 287 14.98 -12.16 15.44
N LEU A 288 14.76 -13.13 16.35
CA LEU A 288 13.75 -13.04 17.41
C LEU A 288 14.12 -12.09 18.54
N ALA A 289 15.40 -12.00 18.92
CA ALA A 289 15.83 -11.26 20.10
C ALA A 289 15.42 -9.77 20.05
N GLY A 290 15.53 -9.14 18.88
CA GLY A 290 15.10 -7.74 18.68
C GLY A 290 13.58 -7.55 18.63
N LEU A 291 12.80 -8.63 18.47
CA LEU A 291 11.34 -8.61 18.46
C LEU A 291 10.76 -8.83 19.85
N VAL A 292 11.42 -9.62 20.68
CA VAL A 292 11.02 -9.87 22.07
C VAL A 292 11.08 -8.58 22.90
N SER A 293 12.11 -7.77 22.69
CA SER A 293 12.30 -6.48 23.40
C SER A 293 11.18 -5.47 23.15
N VAL A 294 10.40 -5.61 22.07
CA VAL A 294 9.30 -4.69 21.71
C VAL A 294 8.31 -4.50 22.85
N PHE A 295 7.98 -5.58 23.57
CA PHE A 295 7.01 -5.50 24.64
C PHE A 295 7.55 -4.85 25.92
N GLY A 296 8.88 -4.71 26.07
CA GLY A 296 9.50 -4.07 27.24
C GLY A 296 9.66 -2.55 27.13
N ILE A 297 9.41 -1.96 25.95
CA ILE A 297 9.63 -0.53 25.72
C ILE A 297 8.43 0.29 26.18
N ASN A 298 8.65 1.37 26.93
CA ASN A 298 7.57 2.31 27.25
C ASN A 298 7.41 3.33 26.11
N PRO A 299 6.30 3.32 25.34
CA PRO A 299 6.11 4.27 24.24
C PRO A 299 5.68 5.67 24.71
N LEU A 300 5.32 5.86 25.99
CA LEU A 300 4.76 7.12 26.51
C LEU A 300 5.79 8.02 27.21
N ARG A 301 6.99 7.53 27.51
CA ARG A 301 8.05 8.34 28.15
C ARG A 301 8.86 9.04 27.08
N ALA A 302 8.92 10.36 26.99
CA ALA A 302 9.75 11.06 25.99
C ALA A 302 11.16 10.45 25.87
#